data_AF-A0A7J2I454-F1
#
_entry.id   AF-A0A7J2I454-F1
#
_cell.length_a   1.000
_cell.length_b   1.000
_cell.length_c   1.000
_cell.angle_alpha   90.00
_cell.angle_beta   90.00
_cell.angle_gamma   90.00
#
_symmetry.space_group_name_H-M   'P 1'
#
loop_
_entity.id
_entity.type
_entity.pdbx_description
1 polymer ?
#
loop_
_entity_poly.entity_id
_entity_poly.type
_entity_poly.pdbx_seq_one_letter_code
_entity_poly.pdbx_strand_id
1 'polypeptide(L)' 'MVRAPALKVWDDVDTDSIIPGRYLVLTDPKELAKHVFENVYPEFREKASRG' A
#
# COMPACT_ATOMS: atom_id res chain seq x y z
N MET A 1 -15.39 6.59 -15.70
CA MET A 1 -15.46 7.45 -14.49
C MET A 1 -15.29 6.55 -13.29
N VAL A 2 -14.31 6.83 -12.42
CA VAL A 2 -13.98 6.05 -11.21
C VAL A 2 -14.48 6.85 -9.99
N ARG A 3 -15.19 6.22 -9.04
CA ARG A 3 -15.68 6.85 -7.80
C ARG A 3 -15.52 5.90 -6.64
N ALA A 4 -14.69 6.29 -5.67
CA ALA A 4 -14.43 5.53 -4.45
C ALA A 4 -14.01 6.46 -3.30
N PRO A 5 -14.07 5.99 -2.05
CA PRO A 5 -13.51 6.72 -0.90
C PRO A 5 -12.00 6.95 -1.08
N ALA A 6 -11.52 8.11 -0.64
CA ALA A 6 -10.09 8.40 -0.61
C ALA A 6 -9.45 7.91 0.69
N LEU A 7 -8.32 7.22 0.58
CA LEU A 7 -7.43 6.96 1.71
C LEU A 7 -6.28 7.98 1.65
N LYS A 8 -6.32 8.97 2.53
CA LYS A 8 -5.28 10.00 2.62
C LYS A 8 -4.16 9.52 3.54
N VAL A 9 -2.93 9.69 3.08
CA VAL A 9 -1.69 9.45 3.86
C VAL A 9 -1.06 10.77 4.29
N TRP A 10 0.05 10.71 5.03
CA TRP A 10 0.79 11.88 5.53
C TRP A 10 1.71 12.49 4.45
N ASP A 11 2.41 13.57 4.81
CA ASP A 11 3.42 14.21 3.95
C ASP A 11 4.73 13.40 3.95
N ASP A 12 5.63 13.64 2.98
CA ASP A 12 6.95 12.97 2.90
C ASP A 12 6.90 11.44 2.85
N VAL A 13 5.90 10.87 2.17
CA VAL A 13 5.81 9.42 1.91
C VAL A 13 6.86 8.98 0.89
N ASP A 14 7.78 8.13 1.32
CA ASP A 14 8.79 7.52 0.47
C ASP A 14 8.42 6.11 -0.03
N THR A 15 9.28 5.54 -0.87
CA THR A 15 9.05 4.22 -1.46
C THR A 15 9.08 3.08 -0.46
N ASP A 16 9.92 3.15 0.57
CA ASP A 16 10.02 2.10 1.60
C ASP A 16 8.83 2.12 2.56
N SER A 17 8.22 3.29 2.73
CA SER A 17 6.96 3.49 3.44
C SER A 17 5.80 2.86 2.68
N ILE A 18 5.80 2.95 1.34
CA ILE A 18 4.81 2.29 0.48
C ILE A 18 5.04 0.78 0.43
N ILE A 19 6.27 0.34 0.16
CA ILE A 19 6.62 -1.08 0.04
C ILE A 19 8.04 -1.30 0.59
N PRO A 20 8.20 -2.06 1.68
CA PRO A 20 9.52 -2.26 2.27
C PRO A 20 10.49 -2.99 1.32
N GLY A 21 11.75 -2.54 1.26
CA GLY A 21 12.78 -3.13 0.40
C GLY A 21 12.97 -4.65 0.50
N ARG A 22 12.57 -5.27 1.63
CA ARG A 22 12.60 -6.74 1.82
C ARG A 22 11.71 -7.50 0.81
N TYR A 23 10.73 -6.84 0.18
CA TYR A 23 9.83 -7.44 -0.80
C TYR A 23 10.28 -7.25 -2.25
N LEU A 24 11.43 -6.63 -2.51
CA LEU A 24 11.94 -6.42 -3.88
C LEU A 24 12.28 -7.72 -4.62
N VAL A 25 12.34 -8.84 -3.92
CA VAL A 25 12.48 -10.18 -4.50
C VAL A 25 11.16 -10.72 -5.08
N LEU A 26 10.02 -10.13 -4.71
CA LEU A 26 8.71 -10.52 -5.21
C LEU A 26 8.39 -9.79 -6.51
N THR A 27 7.85 -10.52 -7.47
CA THR A 27 7.43 -9.97 -8.77
C THR A 27 5.94 -10.06 -9.01
N ASP A 28 5.21 -10.91 -8.26
CA ASP A 28 3.75 -10.99 -8.36
C ASP A 28 3.10 -9.75 -7.72
N PRO A 29 2.37 -8.93 -8.50
CA PRO A 29 1.67 -7.76 -7.98
C PRO A 29 0.66 -8.10 -6.88
N LYS A 30 0.05 -9.30 -6.92
CA LYS A 30 -0.92 -9.73 -5.91
C LYS A 30 -0.25 -10.02 -4.57
N GLU A 31 0.98 -10.51 -4.59
CA GLU A 31 1.77 -10.72 -3.37
C GLU A 31 2.27 -9.38 -2.84
N LEU A 32 2.82 -8.50 -3.70
CA LEU A 32 3.24 -7.16 -3.31
C LEU A 32 2.11 -6.33 -2.68
N ALA A 33 0.89 -6.42 -3.22
CA ALA A 33 -0.28 -5.70 -2.71
C ALA A 33 -0.60 -6.03 -1.24
N LYS A 34 -0.16 -7.17 -0.71
CA LYS A 34 -0.38 -7.57 0.68
C LYS A 34 0.46 -6.77 1.68
N HIS A 35 1.53 -6.12 1.20
CA HIS A 35 2.57 -5.47 2.00
C HIS A 35 2.57 -3.94 1.86
N VAL A 36 1.60 -3.39 1.13
CA VAL A 36 1.51 -1.95 0.92
C VAL A 36 1.21 -1.24 2.26
N PHE A 37 2.08 -0.31 2.64
CA PHE A 37 2.05 0.44 3.89
C PHE A 37 2.09 -0.39 5.19
N GLU A 38 2.52 -1.66 5.16
CA GLU A 38 2.38 -2.57 6.31
C GLU A 38 3.05 -2.10 7.61
N ASN A 39 4.16 -1.35 7.52
CA ASN A 39 4.94 -0.92 8.70
C ASN A 39 4.39 0.38 9.33
N VAL A 40 3.68 1.18 8.55
CA VAL A 40 3.31 2.57 8.88
C VAL A 40 1.80 2.77 8.93
N TYR A 41 1.05 1.91 8.24
CA TYR A 41 -0.41 1.86 8.27
C TYR A 41 -0.90 0.39 8.19
N PRO A 42 -0.78 -0.41 9.27
CA PRO A 42 -1.09 -1.84 9.25
C PRO A 42 -2.53 -2.18 8.80
N GLU A 43 -3.49 -1.29 9.08
CA GLU A 43 -4.89 -1.46 8.66
C GLU A 43 -5.18 -1.01 7.22
N PHE A 44 -4.16 -0.57 6.46
CA PHE A 44 -4.35 -0.07 5.10
C PHE A 44 -5.04 -1.11 4.21
N ARG A 45 -4.65 -2.38 4.31
CA ARG A 45 -5.22 -3.46 3.50
C ARG A 45 -6.71 -3.71 3.77
N GLU A 46 -7.17 -3.48 5.00
CA GLU A 46 -8.58 -3.66 5.37
C GLU A 46 -9.44 -2.50 4.87
N LYS A 47 -8.86 -1.30 4.79
CA LYS A 47 -9.53 -0.07 4.34
C LYS A 47 -9.48 0.10 2.83
N ALA A 48 -8.41 -0.38 2.19
CA ALA A 48 -8.24 -0.34 0.76
C ALA A 48 -9.27 -1.25 0.07
N SER A 49 -9.93 -0.70 -0.93
CA SER A 49 -10.91 -1.43 -1.74
C SER A 49 -10.70 -1.11 -3.21
N ARG A 50 -11.27 -1.95 -4.07
CA ARG A 50 -11.26 -1.68 -5.51
C ARG A 50 -12.08 -0.42 -5.78
N GLY A 51 -11.44 0.59 -6.34
CA GLY A 51 -12.05 1.88 -6.66
C GLY A 51 -12.00 2.18 -8.14
#